data_AF-U7H8D3-F1
#
_entry.id   AF-U7H8D3-F1
#
_cell.length_a   1.000
_cell.length_b   1.000
_cell.length_c   1.000
_cell.angle_alpha   90.00
_cell.angle_beta   90.00
_cell.angle_gamma   90.00
#
_symmetry.space_group_name_H-M   'P 1'
#
loop_
_entity.id
_entity.type
_entity.pdbx_description
1 polymer ?
#
loop_
_entity_poly.entity_id
_entity_poly.type
_entity_poly.pdbx_seq_one_letter_code
_entity_poly.pdbx_strand_id
1 'polypeptide(L)'
;MKLGRCPICHSHIQLEALIQDDAGSELLGLLSGLGRPLARPLVQYLGLFRPAKSDLSNARALRLAQETLELADRDSLVAALQDTIRSIHDKRTRGQVQPLKNHNYLKQVLATVAPEARKPAAEADNRRPNVTEKKQGMEETPEQAQAAWRRNMEKLGVDPDKFTTNRKTGG
;
A
#
# COMPACT_ATOMS: atom_id res chain seq x y z
N MET A 1 29.20 27.69 3.79
CA MET A 1 29.95 26.54 4.35
C MET A 1 30.07 25.45 3.29
N LYS A 2 31.27 24.94 3.04
CA LYS A 2 31.49 23.86 2.06
C LYS A 2 31.17 22.51 2.68
N LEU A 3 30.16 21.82 2.14
CA LEU A 3 29.78 20.47 2.56
C LEU A 3 30.67 19.41 1.90
N GLY A 4 31.02 19.59 0.62
CA GLY A 4 31.81 18.63 -0.13
C GLY A 4 32.07 19.03 -1.58
N ARG A 5 32.46 18.06 -2.41
CA ARG A 5 32.54 18.19 -3.87
C ARG A 5 31.75 17.08 -4.54
N CYS A 6 31.04 17.42 -5.61
CA CYS A 6 30.35 16.42 -6.43
C CYS A 6 31.39 15.48 -7.07
N PRO A 7 31.25 14.14 -6.96
CA PRO A 7 32.19 13.21 -7.57
C PRO A 7 32.06 13.13 -9.09
N ILE A 8 31.00 13.71 -9.67
CA ILE A 8 30.70 13.65 -11.11
C ILE A 8 31.23 14.89 -11.84
N CYS A 9 30.91 16.09 -11.35
CA CYS A 9 31.28 17.36 -12.01
C CYS A 9 32.29 18.21 -11.21
N HIS A 10 32.72 17.74 -10.03
CA HIS A 10 33.68 18.43 -9.15
C HIS A 10 33.27 19.81 -8.61
N SER A 11 32.06 20.30 -8.94
CA SER A 11 31.48 21.49 -8.34
C SER A 11 31.42 21.38 -6.82
N HIS A 12 31.60 22.50 -6.12
CA HIS A 12 31.49 22.55 -4.67
C HIS A 12 30.02 22.49 -4.28
N ILE A 13 29.72 21.69 -3.25
CA ILE A 13 28.38 21.61 -2.66
C ILE A 13 28.39 22.54 -1.45
N GLN A 14 27.64 23.64 -1.54
CA GLN A 14 27.50 24.62 -0.45
C GLN A 14 26.22 24.32 0.33
N LEU A 15 26.30 24.29 1.67
CA LEU A 15 25.14 23.96 2.50
C LEU A 15 24.02 24.99 2.35
N GLU A 16 24.38 26.27 2.22
CA GLU A 16 23.43 27.37 2.05
C GLU A 16 22.62 27.23 0.76
N ALA A 17 23.23 26.70 -0.31
CA ALA A 17 22.56 26.48 -1.58
C ALA A 17 21.51 25.36 -1.51
N LEU A 18 21.69 24.38 -0.62
CA LEU A 18 20.78 23.25 -0.50
C LEU A 18 19.46 23.62 0.22
N ILE A 19 19.46 24.68 1.02
CA ILE A 19 18.29 25.12 1.80
C ILE A 19 17.55 26.31 1.16
N GLN A 20 18.03 26.83 0.02
CA GLN A 20 17.35 27.94 -0.69
C GLN A 20 15.99 27.53 -1.25
N ASP A 21 15.83 26.25 -1.58
CA ASP A 21 14.56 25.68 -2.03
C ASP A 21 13.81 25.13 -0.82
N ASP A 22 12.57 25.57 -0.60
CA ASP A 22 11.78 25.22 0.58
C ASP A 22 11.57 23.71 0.71
N ALA A 23 11.23 23.04 -0.40
CA ALA A 23 11.04 21.59 -0.41
C ALA A 23 12.35 20.83 -0.15
N GLY A 24 13.47 21.33 -0.67
CA GLY A 24 14.80 20.80 -0.41
C GLY A 24 15.20 20.96 1.05
N SER A 25 14.94 22.13 1.64
CA SER A 25 15.17 22.42 3.05
C SER A 25 14.35 21.50 3.97
N GLU A 26 13.06 21.34 3.68
CA GLU A 26 12.17 20.45 4.44
C GLU A 26 12.59 18.98 4.31
N LEU A 27 12.97 18.53 3.10
CA LEU A 27 13.50 17.18 2.89
C LEU A 27 14.78 16.93 3.68
N LEU A 28 15.70 17.90 3.75
CA LEU A 28 16.91 17.80 4.57
C LEU A 28 16.57 17.73 6.06
N GLY A 29 15.61 18.53 6.51
CA GLY A 29 15.09 18.48 7.88
C GLY A 29 14.55 17.09 8.23
N LEU A 30 13.67 16.55 7.37
CA LEU A 30 13.13 15.19 7.49
C LEU A 30 14.24 14.15 7.61
N LEU A 31 15.19 14.15 6.67
CA LEU A 31 16.29 13.17 6.63
C LEU A 31 17.20 13.25 7.85
N SER A 32 17.43 14.45 8.39
CA SER A 32 18.26 14.65 9.58
C SER A 32 17.69 13.99 10.84
N GLY A 33 16.35 13.91 10.94
CA GLY A 33 15.66 13.31 12.09
C GLY A 33 15.59 11.77 12.10
N LEU A 34 15.77 11.10 10.96
CA LEU A 34 15.59 9.65 10.84
C LEU A 34 16.77 8.82 11.36
N GLY A 35 17.95 9.42 11.47
CA GLY A 35 19.21 8.72 11.74
C GLY A 35 19.72 7.88 10.56
N ARG A 36 21.02 7.54 10.60
CA ARG A 36 21.75 6.95 9.47
C ARG A 36 21.16 5.65 8.89
N PRO A 37 20.68 4.68 9.70
CA PRO A 37 20.21 3.40 9.18
C PRO A 37 19.00 3.51 8.24
N LEU A 38 18.13 4.50 8.44
CA LEU A 38 16.94 4.73 7.61
C LEU A 38 17.14 5.84 6.58
N ALA A 39 17.81 6.94 6.94
CA ALA A 39 18.02 8.07 6.03
C ALA A 39 18.78 7.66 4.76
N ARG A 40 19.82 6.83 4.90
CA ARG A 40 20.66 6.40 3.77
C ARG A 40 19.90 5.53 2.75
N PRO A 41 19.20 4.45 3.13
CA PRO A 41 18.41 3.68 2.18
C PRO A 41 17.24 4.49 1.62
N LEU A 42 16.62 5.39 2.40
CA LEU A 42 15.57 6.26 1.88
C LEU A 42 16.07 7.15 0.73
N VAL A 43 17.22 7.81 0.89
CA VAL A 43 17.83 8.62 -0.18
C VAL A 43 18.13 7.79 -1.42
N GLN A 44 18.66 6.58 -1.26
CA GLN A 44 18.93 5.67 -2.38
C GLN A 44 17.64 5.24 -3.09
N TYR A 45 16.59 4.96 -2.32
CA TYR A 45 15.28 4.60 -2.84
C TYR A 45 14.65 5.74 -3.66
N LEU A 46 14.74 6.99 -3.19
CA LEU A 46 14.29 8.16 -3.96
C LEU A 46 15.01 8.26 -5.32
N GLY A 47 16.31 7.93 -5.36
CA GLY A 47 17.09 7.84 -6.58
C GLY A 47 16.55 6.84 -7.62
N LEU A 48 15.74 5.85 -7.21
CA LEU A 48 15.11 4.89 -8.12
C LEU A 48 13.98 5.51 -8.96
N PHE A 49 13.45 6.67 -8.56
CA PHE A 49 12.40 7.40 -9.29
C PHE A 49 12.94 8.39 -10.33
N ARG A 50 14.26 8.63 -10.37
CA ARG A 50 14.89 9.59 -11.28
C ARG A 50 14.79 9.12 -12.73
N PRO A 51 14.11 9.86 -13.63
CA PRO A 51 14.08 9.57 -15.06
C PRO A 51 15.47 9.74 -15.70
N ALA A 52 15.67 9.14 -16.88
CA ALA A 52 16.96 9.22 -17.58
C ALA A 52 17.31 10.64 -18.09
N LYS A 53 16.29 11.46 -18.42
CA LYS A 53 16.46 12.75 -19.09
C LYS A 53 16.27 13.96 -18.18
N SER A 54 15.84 13.76 -16.94
CA SER A 54 15.52 14.86 -16.03
C SER A 54 15.81 14.47 -14.60
N ASP A 55 15.97 15.47 -13.75
CA ASP A 55 16.10 15.25 -12.32
C ASP A 55 14.76 15.03 -11.63
N LEU A 56 14.83 14.44 -10.44
CA LEU A 56 13.72 14.35 -9.52
C LEU A 56 13.61 15.70 -8.80
N SER A 57 12.47 16.40 -8.91
CA SER A 57 12.29 17.66 -8.19
C SER A 57 12.25 17.45 -6.68
N ASN A 58 12.72 18.43 -5.91
CA ASN A 58 12.71 18.36 -4.44
C ASN A 58 11.30 18.18 -3.88
N ALA A 59 10.31 18.91 -4.40
CA ALA A 59 8.91 18.75 -3.99
C ALA A 59 8.40 17.32 -4.18
N ARG A 60 8.76 16.67 -5.30
CA ARG A 60 8.39 15.28 -5.55
C ARG A 60 9.17 14.33 -4.64
N ALA A 61 10.46 14.58 -4.42
CA ALA A 61 11.30 13.78 -3.54
C ALA A 61 10.80 13.82 -2.08
N LEU A 62 10.43 15.01 -1.58
CA LEU A 62 9.83 15.22 -0.27
C LEU A 62 8.54 14.43 -0.11
N ARG A 63 7.61 14.57 -1.06
CA ARG A 63 6.34 13.82 -1.06
C ARG A 63 6.58 12.30 -1.04
N LEU A 64 7.44 11.79 -1.91
CA LEU A 64 7.79 10.36 -1.95
C LEU A 64 8.42 9.90 -0.64
N ALA A 65 9.24 10.74 0.00
CA ALA A 65 9.86 10.42 1.28
C ALA A 65 8.82 10.29 2.40
N GLN A 66 7.91 11.26 2.50
CA GLN A 66 6.79 11.23 3.47
C GLN A 66 5.89 10.02 3.24
N GLU A 67 5.43 9.81 1.99
CA GLU A 67 4.60 8.65 1.62
C GLU A 67 5.30 7.33 1.97
N THR A 68 6.63 7.24 1.82
CA THR A 68 7.41 6.04 2.17
C THR A 68 7.43 5.78 3.67
N LEU A 69 7.62 6.84 4.48
CA LEU A 69 7.70 6.74 5.94
C LEU A 69 6.36 6.34 6.57
N GLU A 70 5.24 6.58 5.88
CA GLU A 70 3.91 6.19 6.32
C GLU A 70 3.58 4.71 6.03
N LEU A 71 4.38 4.00 5.22
CA LEU A 71 4.04 2.63 4.78
C LEU A 71 4.20 1.56 5.87
N ALA A 72 5.16 1.71 6.77
CA ALA A 72 5.48 0.71 7.78
C ALA A 72 6.33 1.31 8.92
N ASP A 73 6.56 0.51 9.96
CA ASP A 73 7.48 0.88 11.04
C ASP A 73 8.93 0.97 10.53
N ARG A 74 9.78 1.61 11.34
CA ARG A 74 11.18 1.91 11.01
C ARG A 74 11.98 0.67 10.61
N ASP A 75 11.86 -0.43 11.34
CA ASP A 75 12.73 -1.59 11.14
C ASP A 75 12.32 -2.37 9.89
N SER A 76 11.00 -2.53 9.69
CA SER A 76 10.45 -3.09 8.46
C SER A 76 10.83 -2.26 7.22
N LEU A 77 10.79 -0.93 7.32
CA LEU A 77 11.19 -0.03 6.22
C LEU A 77 12.66 -0.16 5.88
N VAL A 78 13.56 -0.21 6.87
CA VAL A 78 15.00 -0.34 6.61
C VAL A 78 15.28 -1.59 5.78
N ALA A 79 14.75 -2.74 6.20
CA ALA A 79 14.94 -4.00 5.50
C ALA A 79 14.31 -3.99 4.08
N ALA A 80 13.05 -3.54 3.96
CA ALA A 80 12.36 -3.53 2.67
C ALA A 80 12.96 -2.56 1.65
N LEU A 81 13.46 -1.40 2.09
CA LEU A 81 14.16 -0.44 1.22
C LEU A 81 15.46 -1.05 0.68
N GLN A 82 16.25 -1.70 1.55
CA GLN A 82 17.51 -2.33 1.15
C GLN A 82 17.28 -3.45 0.12
N ASP A 83 16.30 -4.32 0.35
CA ASP A 83 15.95 -5.39 -0.59
C ASP A 83 15.42 -4.84 -1.92
N THR A 84 14.62 -3.77 -1.86
CA THR A 84 14.13 -3.07 -3.06
C THR A 84 15.28 -2.52 -3.89
N ILE A 85 16.21 -1.79 -3.25
CA ILE A 85 17.37 -1.20 -3.93
C ILE A 85 18.22 -2.28 -4.59
N ARG A 86 18.54 -3.36 -3.86
CA ARG A 86 19.32 -4.50 -4.38
C ARG A 86 18.65 -5.09 -5.62
N SER A 87 17.36 -5.42 -5.52
CA SER A 87 16.63 -6.04 -6.63
C SER A 87 16.50 -5.14 -7.86
N ILE A 88 16.27 -3.84 -7.67
CA ILE A 88 16.19 -2.89 -8.79
C ILE A 88 17.58 -2.69 -9.43
N HIS A 89 18.66 -2.65 -8.63
CA HIS A 89 20.01 -2.61 -9.17
C HIS A 89 20.31 -3.85 -10.03
N ASP A 90 19.96 -5.05 -9.55
CA ASP A 90 20.14 -6.30 -10.29
C ASP A 90 19.30 -6.36 -11.58
N LYS A 91 18.15 -5.69 -11.63
CA LYS A 91 17.35 -5.57 -12.86
C LYS A 91 17.99 -4.59 -13.84
N ARG A 92 18.55 -3.49 -13.34
CA ARG A 92 19.26 -2.48 -14.16
C ARG A 92 20.53 -3.04 -14.79
N THR A 93 21.30 -3.85 -14.07
CA THR A 93 22.47 -4.54 -14.63
C THR A 93 22.09 -5.53 -15.74
N ARG A 94 20.87 -6.06 -15.72
CA ARG A 94 20.28 -6.91 -16.78
C ARG A 94 19.57 -6.11 -17.90
N GLY A 95 19.70 -4.79 -17.92
CA GLY A 95 19.15 -3.92 -18.98
C GLY A 95 17.78 -3.30 -18.71
N GLN A 96 17.13 -3.58 -17.57
CA GLN A 96 15.87 -2.93 -17.20
C GLN A 96 16.13 -1.59 -16.49
N VAL A 97 16.18 -0.49 -17.25
CA VAL A 97 16.56 0.85 -16.76
C VAL A 97 15.38 1.77 -16.42
N GLN A 98 14.16 1.25 -16.38
CA GLN A 98 12.98 2.08 -16.13
C GLN A 98 12.97 2.63 -14.68
N PRO A 99 12.62 3.92 -14.48
CA PRO A 99 12.42 4.47 -13.15
C PRO A 99 11.15 3.92 -12.50
N LEU A 100 11.13 3.92 -11.17
CA LEU A 100 9.90 3.63 -10.43
C LEU A 100 8.87 4.75 -10.66
N LYS A 101 7.60 4.34 -10.76
CA LYS A 101 6.47 5.28 -10.93
C LYS A 101 5.73 5.55 -9.62
N ASN A 102 5.72 4.57 -8.71
CA ASN A 102 5.00 4.59 -7.45
C ASN A 102 5.64 3.58 -6.45
N HIS A 103 5.05 3.47 -5.27
CA HIS A 103 5.52 2.60 -4.18
C HIS A 103 5.08 1.12 -4.31
N ASN A 104 4.42 0.69 -5.39
CA ASN A 104 3.83 -0.66 -5.47
C ASN A 104 4.87 -1.77 -5.29
N TYR A 105 6.07 -1.59 -5.84
CA TYR A 105 7.16 -2.55 -5.66
C TYR A 105 7.61 -2.64 -4.19
N LEU A 106 7.76 -1.49 -3.53
CA LEU A 106 8.13 -1.45 -2.11
C LEU A 106 7.05 -2.08 -1.24
N LYS A 107 5.76 -1.82 -1.53
CA LYS A 107 4.63 -2.46 -0.84
C LYS A 107 4.67 -3.99 -0.98
N GLN A 108 5.02 -4.52 -2.16
CA GLN A 108 5.21 -5.96 -2.36
C GLN A 108 6.36 -6.52 -1.53
N VAL A 109 7.50 -5.81 -1.46
CA VAL A 109 8.64 -6.23 -0.63
C VAL A 109 8.30 -6.17 0.85
N LEU A 110 7.62 -5.11 1.31
CA LEU A 110 7.15 -4.99 2.70
C LEU A 110 6.27 -6.17 3.12
N ALA A 111 5.37 -6.63 2.24
CA ALA A 111 4.54 -7.80 2.50
C ALA A 111 5.35 -9.10 2.70
N THR A 112 6.58 -9.18 2.18
CA THR A 112 7.49 -10.33 2.37
C THR A 112 8.36 -10.21 3.61
N VAL A 113 8.72 -8.98 4.01
CA VAL A 113 9.62 -8.70 5.14
C VAL A 113 8.86 -8.64 6.47
N ALA A 114 7.62 -8.17 6.46
CA ALA A 114 6.77 -8.04 7.65
C ALA A 114 5.32 -8.45 7.32
N PRO A 115 4.92 -9.72 7.61
CA PRO A 115 3.55 -10.16 7.34
C PRO A 115 2.49 -9.38 8.16
N GLU A 116 2.88 -8.76 9.28
CA GLU A 116 2.02 -7.90 10.10
C GLU A 116 1.79 -6.49 9.51
N ALA A 117 2.64 -6.05 8.56
CA ALA A 117 2.41 -4.82 7.78
C ALA A 117 1.24 -4.97 6.77
N ARG A 118 0.59 -6.14 6.74
CA ARG A 118 -0.57 -6.46 5.89
C ARG A 118 -1.85 -5.67 6.24
N LYS A 119 -1.84 -4.71 7.17
CA LYS A 119 -3.00 -3.85 7.38
C LYS A 119 -3.16 -2.93 6.15
N PRO A 120 -4.14 -3.19 5.26
CA PRO A 120 -4.32 -2.35 4.10
C PRO A 120 -4.93 -1.04 4.58
N ALA A 121 -4.31 0.10 4.22
CA ALA A 121 -5.09 1.31 4.04
C ALA A 121 -6.11 0.97 2.94
N ALA A 122 -7.39 1.04 3.29
CA ALA A 122 -8.51 0.70 2.42
C ALA A 122 -8.37 1.38 1.06
N GLU A 123 -7.92 0.60 0.07
CA GLU A 123 -7.94 0.98 -1.34
C GLU A 123 -9.35 0.67 -1.83
N ALA A 124 -10.03 1.69 -2.32
CA ALA A 124 -11.38 1.63 -2.85
C ALA A 124 -11.51 0.49 -3.88
N ASP A 125 -12.16 -0.58 -3.45
CA ASP A 125 -12.44 -1.77 -4.25
C ASP A 125 -13.57 -1.46 -5.23
N ASN A 126 -13.20 -1.24 -6.50
CA ASN A 126 -14.14 -1.25 -7.62
C ASN A 126 -13.98 -2.53 -8.45
N ARG A 127 -13.75 -3.67 -7.80
CA ARG A 127 -13.95 -4.99 -8.40
C ARG A 127 -14.97 -5.78 -7.61
N ARG A 128 -16.23 -5.66 -8.05
CA ARG A 128 -17.32 -6.58 -7.67
C ARG A 128 -16.84 -8.03 -7.76
N PRO A 129 -16.80 -8.79 -6.66
CA PRO A 129 -16.63 -10.24 -6.71
C PRO A 129 -17.99 -10.87 -7.04
N ASN A 130 -18.05 -11.64 -8.13
CA ASN A 130 -19.17 -12.53 -8.39
C ASN A 130 -19.08 -13.68 -7.38
N VAL A 131 -19.97 -13.68 -6.37
CA VAL A 131 -20.03 -14.72 -5.35
C VAL A 131 -20.65 -15.96 -5.97
N THR A 132 -19.84 -16.98 -6.22
CA THR A 132 -20.34 -18.33 -6.45
C THR A 132 -20.52 -18.99 -5.09
N GLU A 133 -21.75 -18.99 -4.57
CA GLU A 133 -22.10 -19.67 -3.34
C GLU A 133 -21.92 -21.19 -3.51
N LYS A 134 -20.92 -21.77 -2.85
CA LYS A 134 -20.90 -23.21 -2.63
C LYS A 134 -21.93 -23.54 -1.55
N LYS A 135 -23.08 -24.07 -1.96
CA LYS A 135 -24.05 -24.69 -1.06
C LYS A 135 -23.41 -25.92 -0.39
N GLN A 136 -23.02 -25.78 0.86
CA GLN A 136 -22.82 -26.89 1.80
C GLN A 136 -23.88 -26.77 2.88
N GLY A 137 -24.97 -27.52 2.71
CA GLY A 137 -26.06 -27.63 3.66
C GLY A 137 -27.05 -28.66 3.13
N MET A 138 -27.34 -29.67 3.93
CA MET A 138 -28.24 -30.81 3.65
C MET A 138 -29.58 -30.33 3.09
N GLU A 139 -30.12 -30.99 2.06
CA GLU A 139 -31.44 -30.68 1.50
C GLU A 139 -32.54 -31.04 2.51
N GLU A 140 -32.95 -30.06 3.32
CA GLU A 140 -34.18 -30.16 4.10
C GLU A 140 -35.37 -30.05 3.15
N THR A 141 -36.28 -31.01 3.20
CA THR A 141 -37.49 -31.00 2.35
C THR A 141 -38.33 -29.75 2.65
N PRO A 142 -39.08 -29.21 1.66
CA PRO A 142 -39.86 -27.98 1.81
C PRO A 142 -40.81 -27.99 3.02
N GLU A 143 -41.32 -29.16 3.40
CA GLU A 143 -42.17 -29.35 4.57
C GLU A 143 -41.40 -29.23 5.90
N GLN A 144 -40.16 -29.71 5.95
CA GLN A 144 -39.31 -29.62 7.14
C GLN A 144 -38.90 -28.16 7.42
N ALA A 145 -38.57 -27.40 6.38
CA ALA A 145 -38.27 -25.98 6.48
C ALA A 145 -39.49 -25.16 6.96
N GLN A 146 -40.69 -25.48 6.47
CA GLN A 146 -41.92 -24.82 6.91
C GLN A 146 -42.27 -25.13 8.36
N ALA A 147 -42.10 -26.39 8.80
CA ALA A 147 -42.33 -26.77 10.19
C ALA A 147 -41.33 -26.11 11.15
N ALA A 148 -40.05 -26.03 10.77
CA ALA A 148 -39.03 -25.32 11.55
C ALA A 148 -39.33 -23.82 11.67
N TRP A 149 -39.80 -23.20 10.59
CA TRP A 149 -40.20 -21.80 10.58
C TRP A 149 -41.42 -21.53 11.46
N ARG A 150 -42.47 -22.38 11.40
CA ARG A 150 -43.66 -22.24 12.26
C ARG A 150 -43.31 -22.34 13.75
N ARG A 151 -42.49 -23.32 14.13
CA ARG A 151 -42.02 -23.47 15.53
C ARG A 151 -41.22 -22.27 16.02
N ASN A 152 -40.44 -21.65 15.13
CA ASN A 152 -39.69 -20.45 15.48
C ASN A 152 -40.61 -19.24 15.67
N MET A 153 -41.65 -19.11 14.84
CA MET A 153 -42.64 -18.04 14.97
C MET A 153 -43.51 -18.16 16.23
N GLU A 154 -43.92 -19.38 16.61
CA GLU A 154 -44.64 -19.63 17.87
C GLU A 154 -43.78 -19.25 19.10
N LYS A 155 -42.47 -19.54 19.07
CA LYS A 155 -41.55 -19.11 20.13
C LYS A 155 -41.45 -17.60 20.30
N LEU A 156 -41.65 -16.85 19.22
CA LEU A 156 -41.63 -15.39 19.21
C LEU A 156 -43.00 -14.77 19.53
N GLY A 157 -44.02 -15.60 19.82
CA GLY A 157 -45.38 -15.14 20.14
C GLY A 157 -46.11 -14.53 18.94
N VAL A 158 -45.64 -14.81 17.72
CA VAL A 158 -46.21 -14.29 16.47
C VAL A 158 -47.07 -15.37 15.85
N ASP A 159 -48.36 -15.06 15.64
CA ASP A 159 -49.32 -15.97 15.02
C ASP A 159 -48.98 -16.18 13.52
N PRO A 160 -48.55 -17.38 13.11
CA PRO A 160 -48.07 -17.66 11.76
C PRO A 160 -49.19 -17.62 10.70
N ASP A 161 -50.46 -17.78 11.09
CA ASP A 161 -51.58 -17.83 10.15
C ASP A 161 -52.02 -16.41 9.69
N LYS A 162 -51.45 -15.35 10.28
CA LYS A 162 -51.61 -13.96 9.81
C LYS A 162 -50.82 -13.65 8.53
N PHE A 163 -49.89 -14.51 8.15
CA PHE A 163 -49.06 -14.35 6.94
C PHE A 163 -49.44 -15.38 5.88
N THR A 164 -50.71 -15.39 5.45
CA THR A 164 -51.09 -16.17 4.27
C THR A 164 -50.60 -15.47 3.00
N THR A 165 -49.58 -16.05 2.36
CA THR A 165 -49.15 -15.61 1.02
C THR A 165 -50.21 -16.05 0.00
N ASN A 166 -51.07 -15.13 -0.41
CA ASN A 166 -52.04 -15.39 -1.47
C ASN A 166 -51.29 -15.50 -2.81
N ARG A 167 -50.96 -16.73 -3.23
CA ARG A 167 -50.23 -17.00 -4.47
C ARG A 167 -51.22 -16.91 -5.63
N LYS A 168 -51.40 -15.70 -6.20
CA LYS A 168 -52.07 -15.55 -7.50
C LYS A 168 -51.29 -16.34 -8.55
N THR A 169 -51.85 -17.46 -8.98
CA THR A 169 -51.48 -18.15 -10.22
C THR A 169 -51.91 -17.26 -11.39
N GLY A 170 -50.95 -16.61 -12.05
CA GLY A 170 -51.18 -16.00 -13.36
C GLY A 170 -51.23 -17.09 -14.42
N GLY A 171 -52.36 -17.18 -15.13
CA GLY A 171 -52.48 -17.85 -16.42
C GLY A 171 -52.10 -16.92 -17.56
#